data_AF-A0A961EU00-F1
#
_entry.id   AF-A0A961EU00-F1
#
_cell.length_a   1.000
_cell.length_b   1.000
_cell.length_c   1.000
_cell.angle_alpha   90.00
_cell.angle_beta   90.00
_cell.angle_gamma   90.00
#
_symmetry.space_group_name_H-M   'P 1'
#
loop_
_entity.id
_entity.type
_entity.pdbx_description
1 polymer ?
#
loop_
_entity_poly.entity_id
_entity_poly.type
_entity_poly.pdbx_seq_one_letter_code
_entity_poly.pdbx_strand_id
1 'polypeptide(L)'
;MLRRATFILLSFMAVWSVEAQPALESPADSPDSEVGQSSIQQIDPNQVSSLDSNTWMVRFSPPDSNEPNPASPGWKEAFVPGGLQGVEGYDSNVKEMWYMHRFRIKGEIQHHLSVRLGRIDDKDRTYLNGQLIGETGQWEKDVPTSYDRVRIYEIPPGLIRKNGENTILVHVKGYFDGESGMVRGRTEIGPSSVMNRILRDEDYGEIIFLVAYFTAGSYFLFLFIRRRQNRENLLFAAFIYGFVFRQLIRTELRFELDISFLTFKRLEFALTYLLFIVFLYFVRVYFDLKKTITIRIVDIASVVMSAIMVGMAIHVFSTDDVQQWWFVQKNFGQPIWLLMLLCTIIIQSAGVIQGNRDGLYMLGGMLFVVIGFFEELAVSNGILNWPPVFSYFFAAFIFSLATILANRFVRLHRR
;
A
#
# COMPACT_ATOMS: atom_id res chain seq x y z
N MET A 1 1.25 34.88 1.14
CA MET A 1 1.29 33.47 1.55
C MET A 1 0.65 32.53 0.54
N LEU A 2 -0.56 32.81 0.01
CA LEU A 2 -1.21 32.00 -1.03
C LEU A 2 -0.29 31.68 -2.24
N ARG A 3 0.38 32.70 -2.82
CA ARG A 3 1.32 32.49 -3.94
C ARG A 3 2.49 31.57 -3.63
N ARG A 4 3.00 31.55 -2.39
CA ARG A 4 4.11 30.65 -2.00
C ARG A 4 3.63 29.21 -1.77
N ALA A 5 2.44 29.03 -1.21
CA ALA A 5 1.82 27.71 -1.06
C ALA A 5 1.44 27.08 -2.41
N THR A 6 0.89 27.88 -3.33
CA THR A 6 0.59 27.44 -4.72
C THR A 6 1.86 27.14 -5.51
N PHE A 7 2.94 27.90 -5.31
CA PHE A 7 4.21 27.67 -6.00
C PHE A 7 4.90 26.40 -5.52
N ILE A 8 4.95 26.14 -4.20
CA ILE A 8 5.49 24.89 -3.66
C ILE A 8 4.70 23.69 -4.24
N LEU A 9 3.37 23.74 -4.24
CA LEU A 9 2.55 22.65 -4.80
C LEU A 9 2.75 22.46 -6.32
N LEU A 10 2.85 23.54 -7.10
CA LEU A 10 3.10 23.46 -8.55
C LEU A 10 4.50 22.93 -8.87
N SER A 11 5.51 23.30 -8.09
CA SER A 11 6.86 22.71 -8.19
C SER A 11 6.86 21.22 -7.89
N PHE A 12 6.03 20.76 -6.95
CA PHE A 12 5.90 19.33 -6.64
C PHE A 12 5.02 18.57 -7.65
N MET A 13 4.00 19.18 -8.24
CA MET A 13 3.24 18.60 -9.35
C MET A 13 4.10 18.38 -10.59
N ALA A 14 5.06 19.29 -10.86
CA ALA A 14 6.03 19.13 -11.95
C ALA A 14 7.04 17.99 -11.71
N VAL A 15 7.31 17.64 -10.45
CA VAL A 15 8.12 16.45 -10.09
C VAL A 15 7.32 15.15 -10.31
N TRP A 16 5.99 15.21 -10.23
CA TRP A 16 5.09 14.07 -10.41
C TRP A 16 4.62 13.85 -11.85
N SER A 17 4.83 14.81 -12.76
CA SER A 17 4.62 14.65 -14.21
C SER A 17 5.84 14.07 -14.93
N VAL A 18 6.85 13.61 -14.19
CA VAL A 18 8.04 12.95 -14.76
C VAL A 18 7.70 11.48 -14.90
N GLU A 19 7.66 11.03 -16.17
CA GLU A 19 7.75 9.63 -16.57
C GLU A 19 8.73 8.84 -15.68
N ALA A 20 8.44 7.55 -15.51
CA ALA A 20 9.26 6.52 -14.87
C ALA A 20 10.71 6.92 -14.54
N GLN A 21 11.10 6.73 -13.27
CA GLN A 21 12.52 6.76 -12.89
C GLN A 21 13.33 6.00 -13.95
N PRO A 22 14.38 6.61 -14.52
CA PRO A 22 15.29 5.86 -15.35
C PRO A 22 15.86 4.73 -14.48
N ALA A 23 15.90 3.53 -15.06
CA ALA A 23 16.53 2.38 -14.44
C ALA A 23 17.87 2.79 -13.82
N LEU A 24 18.13 2.34 -12.61
CA LEU A 24 19.48 2.39 -12.05
C LEU A 24 20.42 1.81 -13.11
N GLU A 25 21.34 2.64 -13.62
CA GLU A 25 22.30 2.26 -14.64
C GLU A 25 22.97 0.94 -14.24
N SER A 26 22.89 -0.06 -15.12
CA SER A 26 23.68 -1.29 -14.96
C SER A 26 25.15 -0.91 -14.93
N PRO A 27 25.98 -1.45 -14.02
CA PRO A 27 27.41 -1.27 -14.13
C PRO A 27 27.87 -1.82 -15.48
N ALA A 28 28.66 -1.01 -16.18
CA ALA A 28 29.16 -1.24 -17.52
C ALA A 28 29.81 -2.63 -17.72
N ASP A 29 29.66 -3.11 -18.97
CA ASP A 29 30.24 -4.32 -19.54
C ASP A 29 31.60 -4.73 -18.93
N SER A 30 31.64 -5.98 -18.47
CA SER A 30 32.87 -6.77 -18.40
C SER A 30 32.67 -8.02 -19.26
N PRO A 31 33.63 -8.37 -20.12
CA PRO A 31 33.43 -9.38 -21.16
C PRO A 31 33.48 -10.79 -20.56
N ASP A 32 32.65 -11.67 -21.10
CA ASP A 32 32.65 -13.13 -20.93
C ASP A 32 32.53 -13.62 -19.48
N SER A 33 31.30 -13.63 -18.95
CA SER A 33 30.93 -14.55 -17.86
C SER A 33 30.00 -15.63 -18.39
N GLU A 34 30.45 -16.87 -18.27
CA GLU A 34 29.71 -18.06 -18.64
C GLU A 34 28.31 -18.07 -17.99
N VAL A 35 27.28 -18.21 -18.82
CA VAL A 35 25.91 -18.51 -18.39
C VAL A 35 25.93 -19.86 -17.64
N GLY A 36 26.11 -19.84 -16.32
CA GLY A 36 26.26 -21.08 -15.55
C GLY A 36 26.54 -20.94 -14.06
N GLN A 37 27.00 -19.79 -13.56
CA GLN A 37 27.32 -19.60 -12.14
C GLN A 37 26.56 -18.41 -11.51
N SER A 38 25.22 -18.43 -11.55
CA SER A 38 24.48 -17.68 -10.52
C SER A 38 24.88 -18.26 -9.15
N SER A 39 25.47 -17.42 -8.29
CA SER A 39 26.08 -17.81 -7.02
C SER A 39 25.07 -18.51 -6.11
N ILE A 40 25.27 -19.81 -5.85
CA ILE A 40 24.42 -20.57 -4.94
C ILE A 40 24.53 -19.97 -3.54
N GLN A 41 23.44 -19.42 -3.04
CA GLN A 41 23.40 -18.76 -1.74
C GLN A 41 23.55 -19.80 -0.61
N GLN A 42 24.37 -19.50 0.38
CA GLN A 42 24.49 -20.29 1.61
C GLN A 42 23.55 -19.71 2.67
N ILE A 43 22.69 -20.55 3.25
CA ILE A 43 21.61 -20.13 4.14
C ILE A 43 21.76 -20.81 5.49
N ASP A 44 21.72 -20.02 6.57
CA ASP A 44 21.59 -20.54 7.93
C ASP A 44 20.11 -20.83 8.21
N PRO A 45 19.71 -22.09 8.44
CA PRO A 45 18.31 -22.45 8.63
C PRO A 45 17.74 -21.96 9.97
N ASN A 46 18.59 -21.56 10.93
CA ASN A 46 18.16 -21.18 12.27
C ASN A 46 17.97 -19.66 12.43
N GLN A 47 18.15 -18.89 11.36
CA GLN A 47 17.93 -17.46 11.29
C GLN A 47 17.10 -17.10 10.07
N VAL A 48 16.48 -15.93 10.07
CA VAL A 48 15.82 -15.40 8.86
C VAL A 48 16.90 -14.89 7.91
N SER A 49 17.01 -15.53 6.76
CA SER A 49 17.94 -15.16 5.69
C SER A 49 17.17 -14.49 4.56
N SER A 50 17.65 -13.32 4.12
CA SER A 50 17.08 -12.65 2.95
C SER A 50 17.44 -13.41 1.67
N LEU A 51 16.47 -13.55 0.78
CA LEU A 51 16.62 -14.03 -0.59
C LEU A 51 16.64 -12.86 -1.58
N ASP A 52 16.49 -11.62 -1.10
CA ASP A 52 16.47 -10.42 -1.94
C ASP A 52 17.84 -10.25 -2.61
N SER A 53 17.88 -10.42 -3.93
CA SER A 53 19.14 -10.45 -4.68
C SER A 53 18.94 -10.44 -6.18
N ASN A 54 20.05 -10.28 -6.91
CA ASN A 54 20.17 -10.51 -8.35
C ASN A 54 20.43 -11.99 -8.70
N THR A 55 20.35 -12.91 -7.73
CA THR A 55 20.66 -14.34 -7.95
C THR A 55 19.46 -15.15 -8.44
N TRP A 56 18.29 -14.51 -8.51
CA TRP A 56 17.10 -15.10 -9.09
C TRP A 56 17.23 -15.16 -10.61
N MET A 57 16.70 -16.24 -11.17
CA MET A 57 16.53 -16.40 -12.61
C MET A 57 15.05 -16.29 -12.96
N VAL A 58 14.73 -15.68 -14.09
CA VAL A 58 13.38 -15.59 -14.64
C VAL A 58 13.31 -16.19 -16.03
N ARG A 59 12.16 -16.78 -16.35
CA ARG A 59 11.82 -17.27 -17.69
C ARG A 59 10.36 -16.95 -18.00
N PHE A 60 10.05 -16.69 -19.27
CA PHE A 60 8.71 -16.32 -19.75
C PHE A 60 8.00 -17.42 -20.55
N SER A 61 8.59 -18.62 -20.57
CA SER A 61 7.99 -19.83 -21.14
C SER A 61 8.00 -20.95 -20.11
N PRO A 62 7.02 -21.88 -20.15
CA PRO A 62 6.96 -22.97 -19.20
C PRO A 62 8.25 -23.80 -19.21
N PRO A 63 8.81 -24.15 -18.04
CA PRO A 63 9.88 -25.13 -17.95
C PRO A 63 9.35 -26.56 -18.20
N ASP A 64 10.26 -27.48 -18.55
CA ASP A 64 9.91 -28.87 -18.83
C ASP A 64 9.48 -29.66 -17.57
N SER A 65 9.81 -29.15 -16.39
CA SER A 65 9.46 -29.75 -15.09
C SER A 65 9.36 -28.69 -13.99
N ASN A 66 8.79 -29.08 -12.84
CA ASN A 66 8.75 -28.25 -11.63
C ASN A 66 10.10 -28.22 -10.87
N GLU A 67 11.11 -28.93 -11.36
CA GLU A 67 12.50 -28.85 -10.92
C GLU A 67 13.41 -28.72 -12.15
N PRO A 68 13.39 -27.55 -12.82
CA PRO A 68 14.09 -27.37 -14.08
C PRO A 68 15.60 -27.43 -13.89
N ASN A 69 16.30 -27.94 -14.91
CA ASN A 69 17.76 -27.84 -14.95
C ASN A 69 18.16 -26.36 -15.07
N PRO A 70 18.99 -25.83 -14.15
CA PRO A 70 19.42 -24.43 -14.22
C PRO A 70 20.21 -24.08 -15.49
N ALA A 71 20.85 -25.08 -16.11
CA ALA A 71 21.58 -24.91 -17.37
C ALA A 71 20.68 -24.95 -18.62
N SER A 72 19.37 -25.19 -18.46
CA SER A 72 18.44 -25.13 -19.57
C SER A 72 18.39 -23.73 -20.19
N PRO A 73 18.31 -23.59 -21.51
CA PRO A 73 18.25 -22.29 -22.15
C PRO A 73 16.96 -21.54 -21.78
N GLY A 74 17.03 -20.21 -21.82
CA GLY A 74 15.87 -19.31 -21.64
C GLY A 74 15.73 -18.69 -20.24
N TRP A 75 16.55 -19.07 -19.28
CA TRP A 75 16.66 -18.38 -17.99
C TRP A 75 17.49 -17.09 -18.13
N LYS A 76 17.01 -16.00 -17.55
CA LYS A 76 17.67 -14.69 -17.49
C LYS A 76 17.80 -14.24 -16.04
N GLU A 77 18.83 -13.48 -15.69
CA GLU A 77 18.94 -12.95 -14.32
C GLU A 77 17.82 -11.93 -14.05
N ALA A 78 17.31 -11.93 -12.82
CA ALA A 78 16.32 -10.99 -12.35
C ALA A 78 16.66 -10.53 -10.94
N PHE A 79 16.40 -9.25 -10.66
CA PHE A 79 16.44 -8.75 -9.29
C PHE A 79 15.07 -8.97 -8.65
N VAL A 80 15.05 -9.65 -7.50
CA VAL A 80 13.83 -9.88 -6.73
C VAL A 80 14.06 -9.39 -5.30
N PRO A 81 13.14 -8.61 -4.70
CA PRO A 81 11.96 -8.01 -5.33
C PRO A 81 12.35 -6.88 -6.29
N GLY A 82 11.79 -6.88 -7.50
CA GLY A 82 12.13 -5.88 -8.51
C GLY A 82 11.27 -6.00 -9.77
N GLY A 83 11.17 -4.90 -10.51
CA GLY A 83 10.55 -4.88 -11.82
C GLY A 83 11.41 -5.61 -12.86
N LEU A 84 10.78 -6.11 -13.92
CA LEU A 84 11.45 -6.83 -15.00
C LEU A 84 11.75 -5.96 -16.23
N GLN A 85 11.49 -4.65 -16.18
CA GLN A 85 11.85 -3.74 -17.27
C GLN A 85 13.36 -3.84 -17.57
N GLY A 86 13.68 -4.12 -18.84
CA GLY A 86 15.06 -4.31 -19.31
C GLY A 86 15.53 -5.76 -19.34
N VAL A 87 14.78 -6.71 -18.77
CA VAL A 87 15.09 -8.14 -18.90
C VAL A 87 14.72 -8.62 -20.30
N GLU A 88 15.67 -9.28 -20.99
CA GLU A 88 15.46 -9.79 -22.34
C GLU A 88 14.29 -10.79 -22.41
N GLY A 89 13.37 -10.56 -23.35
CA GLY A 89 12.17 -11.39 -23.52
C GLY A 89 10.99 -10.98 -22.66
N TYR A 90 11.14 -9.98 -21.77
CA TYR A 90 10.03 -9.39 -21.05
C TYR A 90 9.29 -8.36 -21.91
N ASP A 91 7.96 -8.47 -21.94
CA ASP A 91 7.04 -7.42 -22.36
C ASP A 91 6.02 -7.19 -21.25
N SER A 92 5.54 -5.97 -21.12
CA SER A 92 4.50 -5.54 -20.18
C SER A 92 3.20 -6.36 -20.25
N ASN A 93 2.94 -7.02 -21.39
CA ASN A 93 1.77 -7.89 -21.60
C ASN A 93 2.00 -9.35 -21.13
N VAL A 94 3.22 -9.72 -20.73
CA VAL A 94 3.52 -11.07 -20.26
C VAL A 94 2.83 -11.32 -18.91
N LYS A 95 1.88 -12.26 -18.90
CA LYS A 95 1.12 -12.62 -17.70
C LYS A 95 1.67 -13.82 -16.96
N GLU A 96 2.48 -14.67 -17.58
CA GLU A 96 3.05 -15.85 -16.93
C GLU A 96 4.56 -15.81 -16.89
N MET A 97 5.10 -16.10 -15.71
CA MET A 97 6.52 -16.01 -15.42
C MET A 97 6.93 -17.14 -14.49
N TRP A 98 8.14 -17.63 -14.66
CA TRP A 98 8.76 -18.60 -13.77
C TRP A 98 10.01 -17.99 -13.17
N TYR A 99 10.07 -17.94 -11.85
CA TYR A 99 11.23 -17.48 -11.10
C TYR A 99 11.91 -18.67 -10.44
N MET A 100 13.22 -18.73 -10.49
CA MET A 100 14.01 -19.80 -9.92
C MET A 100 15.10 -19.22 -9.02
N HIS A 101 15.22 -19.76 -7.82
CA HIS A 101 16.31 -19.44 -6.89
C HIS A 101 16.98 -20.71 -6.38
N ARG A 102 18.29 -20.66 -6.19
CA ARG A 102 19.11 -21.80 -5.75
C ARG A 102 19.85 -21.48 -4.47
N PHE A 103 19.79 -22.41 -3.53
CA PHE A 103 20.47 -22.25 -2.25
C PHE A 103 20.96 -23.58 -1.68
N ARG A 104 21.89 -23.49 -0.72
CA ARG A 104 22.37 -24.60 0.11
C ARG A 104 22.18 -24.24 1.58
N ILE A 105 21.85 -25.24 2.38
CA ILE A 105 21.75 -25.08 3.83
C ILE A 105 23.12 -25.28 4.46
N LYS A 106 23.49 -24.38 5.38
CA LYS A 106 24.71 -24.47 6.17
C LYS A 106 24.35 -24.82 7.61
N GLY A 107 24.58 -26.08 8.00
CA GLY A 107 24.38 -26.56 9.37
C GLY A 107 23.10 -27.36 9.57
N GLU A 108 22.78 -27.66 10.82
CA GLU A 108 21.60 -28.44 11.19
C GLU A 108 20.34 -27.59 11.27
N ILE A 109 19.23 -28.17 10.82
CA ILE A 109 17.91 -27.55 10.86
C ILE A 109 17.26 -27.89 12.20
N GLN A 110 17.11 -26.89 13.08
CA GLN A 110 16.53 -27.07 14.42
C GLN A 110 15.04 -26.71 14.50
N HIS A 111 14.51 -26.08 13.45
CA HIS A 111 13.16 -25.53 13.40
C HIS A 111 12.44 -25.91 12.11
N HIS A 112 11.11 -25.86 12.14
CA HIS A 112 10.33 -25.83 10.90
C HIS A 112 10.65 -24.56 10.13
N LEU A 113 10.84 -24.69 8.81
CA LEU A 113 11.20 -23.58 7.94
C LEU A 113 10.03 -23.17 7.07
N SER A 114 9.99 -21.90 6.71
CA SER A 114 9.07 -21.36 5.72
C SER A 114 9.82 -20.52 4.71
N VAL A 115 9.24 -20.38 3.52
CA VAL A 115 9.63 -19.37 2.54
C VAL A 115 8.59 -18.25 2.61
N ARG A 116 9.03 -17.03 2.90
CA ARG A 116 8.24 -15.82 2.73
C ARG A 116 8.50 -15.29 1.34
N LEU A 117 7.45 -15.18 0.54
CA LEU A 117 7.46 -14.36 -0.67
C LEU A 117 6.66 -13.09 -0.37
N GLY A 118 7.07 -11.98 -0.96
CA GLY A 118 6.40 -10.70 -0.78
C GLY A 118 4.97 -10.68 -1.36
N ARG A 119 4.55 -9.52 -1.83
CA ARG A 119 3.29 -9.39 -2.56
C ARG A 119 3.57 -9.70 -4.04
N ILE A 120 2.91 -10.72 -4.55
CA ILE A 120 3.05 -11.17 -5.93
C ILE A 120 1.77 -10.81 -6.68
N ASP A 121 1.88 -10.05 -7.77
CA ASP A 121 0.76 -9.83 -8.67
C ASP A 121 0.62 -11.02 -9.64
N ASP A 122 -0.51 -11.73 -9.71
CA ASP A 122 -1.62 -11.82 -8.75
C ASP A 122 -1.57 -13.13 -7.97
N LYS A 123 -1.08 -14.18 -8.62
CA LYS A 123 -1.17 -15.58 -8.18
C LYS A 123 0.16 -16.25 -8.31
N ASP A 124 0.37 -17.24 -7.47
CA ASP A 124 1.58 -18.02 -7.52
C ASP A 124 1.34 -19.48 -7.12
N ARG A 125 2.15 -20.36 -7.71
CA ARG A 125 2.42 -21.71 -7.25
C ARG A 125 3.90 -21.84 -6.98
N THR A 126 4.24 -22.18 -5.76
CA THR A 126 5.63 -22.25 -5.29
C THR A 126 6.02 -23.68 -5.03
N TYR A 127 7.13 -24.10 -5.63
CA TYR A 127 7.70 -25.43 -5.55
C TYR A 127 9.07 -25.38 -4.88
N LEU A 128 9.39 -26.40 -4.10
CA LEU A 128 10.71 -26.67 -3.59
C LEU A 128 11.13 -28.05 -4.05
N ASN A 129 12.26 -28.15 -4.77
CA ASN A 129 12.79 -29.43 -5.28
C ASN A 129 11.73 -30.24 -6.05
N GLY A 130 10.92 -29.57 -6.88
CA GLY A 130 9.86 -30.18 -7.68
C GLY A 130 8.53 -30.41 -6.97
N GLN A 131 8.47 -30.32 -5.64
CA GLN A 131 7.23 -30.50 -4.86
C GLN A 131 6.57 -29.16 -4.56
N LEU A 132 5.25 -29.07 -4.79
CA LEU A 132 4.45 -27.89 -4.43
C LEU A 132 4.45 -27.71 -2.91
N ILE A 133 4.87 -26.53 -2.44
CA ILE A 133 4.87 -26.16 -1.01
C ILE A 133 3.77 -25.15 -0.67
N GLY A 134 3.21 -24.48 -1.68
CA GLY A 134 2.04 -23.62 -1.49
C GLY A 134 1.57 -22.94 -2.76
N GLU A 135 0.35 -22.45 -2.70
CA GLU A 135 -0.28 -21.66 -3.75
C GLU A 135 -1.14 -20.54 -3.16
N THR A 136 -1.21 -19.42 -3.86
CA THR A 136 -2.05 -18.27 -3.48
C THR A 136 -2.76 -17.72 -4.70
N GLY A 137 -4.04 -17.40 -4.52
CA GLY A 137 -4.92 -16.93 -5.58
C GLY A 137 -5.72 -18.03 -6.26
N GLN A 138 -6.72 -17.66 -7.06
CA GLN A 138 -7.57 -18.62 -7.75
C GLN A 138 -7.13 -18.75 -9.21
N TRP A 139 -6.33 -19.78 -9.49
CA TRP A 139 -5.59 -19.95 -10.76
C TRP A 139 -6.46 -19.76 -12.01
N GLU A 140 -7.67 -20.35 -12.00
CA GLU A 140 -8.60 -20.39 -13.12
C GLU A 140 -9.41 -19.10 -13.35
N LYS A 141 -9.41 -18.15 -12.41
CA LYS A 141 -10.19 -16.91 -12.57
C LYS A 141 -9.45 -15.86 -13.38
N ASP A 142 -10.11 -15.13 -14.25
CA ASP A 142 -9.45 -14.00 -14.95
C ASP A 142 -9.46 -12.69 -14.16
N VAL A 143 -10.19 -12.65 -13.05
CA VAL A 143 -10.22 -11.53 -12.10
C VAL A 143 -9.11 -11.66 -11.05
N PRO A 144 -8.62 -10.54 -10.49
CA PRO A 144 -7.59 -10.59 -9.47
C PRO A 144 -8.14 -11.18 -8.17
N THR A 145 -7.28 -11.87 -7.44
CA THR A 145 -7.68 -12.65 -6.26
C THR A 145 -6.77 -12.47 -5.05
N SER A 146 -5.53 -11.99 -5.22
CA SER A 146 -4.53 -11.99 -4.15
C SER A 146 -3.31 -11.09 -4.36
N TYR A 147 -3.30 -10.15 -5.31
CA TYR A 147 -2.11 -9.36 -5.67
C TYR A 147 -1.45 -8.58 -4.52
N ASP A 148 -2.15 -8.35 -3.41
CA ASP A 148 -1.65 -7.59 -2.26
C ASP A 148 -1.61 -8.37 -0.94
N ARG A 149 -1.64 -9.71 -1.02
CA ARG A 149 -1.41 -10.61 0.13
C ARG A 149 0.09 -10.87 0.34
N VAL A 150 0.57 -11.06 1.56
CA VAL A 150 1.93 -11.59 1.78
C VAL A 150 1.89 -13.13 1.72
N ARG A 151 2.86 -13.78 1.05
CA ARG A 151 2.91 -15.25 0.96
C ARG A 151 3.90 -15.80 1.97
N ILE A 152 3.47 -16.76 2.78
CA ILE A 152 4.35 -17.54 3.65
C ILE A 152 3.96 -18.99 3.49
N TYR A 153 4.87 -19.79 2.92
CA TYR A 153 4.67 -21.22 2.69
C TYR A 153 5.56 -22.02 3.62
N GLU A 154 4.95 -22.88 4.42
CA GLU A 154 5.68 -23.82 5.27
C GLU A 154 6.34 -24.90 4.42
N ILE A 155 7.60 -25.21 4.72
CA ILE A 155 8.36 -26.24 4.02
C ILE A 155 8.10 -27.58 4.73
N PRO A 156 7.56 -28.59 4.03
CA PRO A 156 7.38 -29.93 4.61
C PRO A 156 8.69 -30.50 5.17
N PRO A 157 8.67 -31.14 6.35
CA PRO A 157 9.85 -31.79 6.91
C PRO A 157 10.46 -32.80 5.93
N GLY A 158 11.78 -32.76 5.77
CA GLY A 158 12.52 -33.69 4.91
C GLY A 158 12.56 -33.31 3.43
N LEU A 159 11.84 -32.27 2.98
CA LEU A 159 11.91 -31.81 1.59
C LEU A 159 13.23 -31.09 1.26
N ILE A 160 13.86 -30.50 2.28
CA ILE A 160 15.16 -29.84 2.14
C ILE A 160 16.28 -30.87 2.05
N ARG A 161 17.08 -30.75 1.00
CA ARG A 161 18.32 -31.49 0.79
C ARG A 161 19.42 -30.88 1.64
N LYS A 162 19.73 -31.48 2.80
CA LYS A 162 20.72 -30.97 3.75
C LYS A 162 22.13 -30.80 3.17
N ASN A 163 22.58 -31.78 2.38
CA ASN A 163 23.94 -31.82 1.83
C ASN A 163 23.97 -31.53 0.32
N GLY A 164 22.95 -30.85 -0.19
CA GLY A 164 22.78 -30.63 -1.63
C GLY A 164 22.19 -29.26 -1.94
N GLU A 165 22.08 -28.98 -3.23
CA GLU A 165 21.38 -27.81 -3.73
C GLU A 165 19.88 -27.99 -3.61
N ASN A 166 19.23 -26.91 -3.21
CA ASN A 166 17.78 -26.79 -3.17
C ASN A 166 17.35 -25.73 -4.18
N THR A 167 16.26 -25.99 -4.88
CA THR A 167 15.71 -25.10 -5.90
C THR A 167 14.30 -24.68 -5.52
N ILE A 168 14.10 -23.38 -5.36
CA ILE A 168 12.76 -22.78 -5.31
C ILE A 168 12.37 -22.41 -6.73
N LEU A 169 11.18 -22.83 -7.15
CA LEU A 169 10.55 -22.41 -8.39
C LEU A 169 9.22 -21.74 -8.06
N VAL A 170 9.00 -20.52 -8.53
CA VAL A 170 7.75 -19.77 -8.36
C VAL A 170 7.14 -19.56 -9.74
N HIS A 171 5.99 -20.16 -9.98
CA HIS A 171 5.19 -19.90 -11.18
C HIS A 171 4.19 -18.80 -10.86
N VAL A 172 4.39 -17.64 -11.46
CA VAL A 172 3.55 -16.45 -11.26
C VAL A 172 2.60 -16.29 -12.43
N LYS A 173 1.34 -15.97 -12.12
CA LYS A 173 0.34 -15.50 -13.07
C LYS A 173 -0.12 -14.10 -12.66
N GLY A 174 0.33 -13.10 -13.41
CA GLY A 174 0.07 -11.68 -13.24
C GLY A 174 -1.32 -11.23 -13.68
N TYR A 175 -1.78 -10.11 -13.11
CA TYR A 175 -3.02 -9.46 -13.52
C TYR A 175 -2.76 -8.08 -14.14
N PHE A 176 -1.92 -7.23 -13.54
CA PHE A 176 -1.66 -5.87 -14.02
C PHE A 176 -0.56 -5.83 -15.08
N ASP A 177 -0.78 -5.06 -16.15
CA ASP A 177 0.26 -4.81 -17.15
C ASP A 177 1.45 -4.06 -16.56
N GLY A 178 2.67 -4.49 -16.89
CA GLY A 178 3.90 -3.80 -16.52
C GLY A 178 4.33 -3.85 -15.03
N GLU A 179 3.44 -4.25 -14.13
CA GLU A 179 3.70 -4.44 -12.68
C GLU A 179 3.60 -5.92 -12.23
N SER A 180 3.39 -6.85 -13.17
CA SER A 180 3.31 -8.29 -12.90
C SER A 180 4.66 -8.87 -12.45
N GLY A 181 4.63 -9.84 -11.53
CA GLY A 181 5.81 -10.55 -11.05
C GLY A 181 6.08 -10.44 -9.55
N MET A 182 7.30 -10.78 -9.14
CA MET A 182 7.75 -10.67 -7.75
C MET A 182 8.36 -9.28 -7.48
N VAL A 183 7.52 -8.25 -7.55
CA VAL A 183 7.99 -6.85 -7.61
C VAL A 183 8.14 -6.20 -6.23
N ARG A 184 7.32 -6.59 -5.23
CA ARG A 184 7.22 -5.88 -3.95
C ARG A 184 7.30 -6.82 -2.74
N GLY A 185 7.84 -6.30 -1.65
CA GLY A 185 7.99 -7.03 -0.38
C GLY A 185 9.19 -7.99 -0.35
N ARG A 186 9.65 -8.29 0.86
CA ARG A 186 10.86 -9.10 1.08
C ARG A 186 10.61 -10.56 0.72
N THR A 187 11.64 -11.18 0.17
CA THR A 187 11.77 -12.62 0.00
C THR A 187 12.75 -13.16 1.02
N GLU A 188 12.32 -14.14 1.81
CA GLU A 188 13.10 -14.62 2.96
C GLU A 188 12.87 -16.13 3.14
N ILE A 189 13.85 -16.80 3.75
CA ILE A 189 13.72 -18.19 4.22
C ILE A 189 14.24 -18.27 5.66
N GLY A 190 13.60 -19.09 6.49
CA GLY A 190 14.00 -19.24 7.88
C GLY A 190 12.93 -19.85 8.76
N PRO A 191 13.08 -19.80 10.09
CA PRO A 191 12.15 -20.43 11.03
C PRO A 191 10.72 -19.90 10.90
N SER A 192 9.75 -20.81 10.68
CA SER A 192 8.33 -20.47 10.50
C SER A 192 7.76 -19.64 11.66
N SER A 193 8.19 -19.96 12.89
CA SER A 193 7.76 -19.27 14.12
C SER A 193 8.21 -17.80 14.19
N VAL A 194 9.31 -17.45 13.50
CA VAL A 194 9.82 -16.08 13.44
C VAL A 194 9.08 -15.30 12.35
N MET A 195 8.91 -15.89 11.16
CA MET A 195 8.19 -15.27 10.05
C MET A 195 6.73 -14.93 10.41
N ASN A 196 6.01 -15.87 11.01
CA ASN A 196 4.62 -15.65 11.45
C ASN A 196 4.53 -14.62 12.59
N ARG A 197 5.60 -14.42 13.36
CA ARG A 197 5.64 -13.38 14.39
C ARG A 197 5.86 -12.00 13.77
N ILE A 198 6.79 -11.87 12.83
CA ILE A 198 7.04 -10.62 12.10
C ILE A 198 5.74 -10.14 11.42
N LEU A 199 5.03 -11.05 10.71
CA LEU A 199 3.77 -10.71 10.06
C LEU A 199 2.71 -10.21 11.05
N ARG A 200 2.57 -10.88 12.21
CA ARG A 200 1.61 -10.47 13.25
C ARG A 200 1.99 -9.15 13.93
N ASP A 201 3.27 -8.94 14.18
CA ASP A 201 3.76 -7.72 14.85
C ASP A 201 3.56 -6.48 13.96
N GLU A 202 3.67 -6.63 12.63
CA GLU A 202 3.34 -5.59 11.63
C GLU A 202 1.87 -5.14 11.76
N ASP A 203 0.93 -6.08 11.91
CA ASP A 203 -0.51 -5.78 12.04
C ASP A 203 -0.91 -5.24 13.43
N TYR A 204 -0.31 -5.73 14.52
CA TYR A 204 -0.71 -5.36 15.88
C TYR A 204 -0.47 -3.88 16.22
N GLY A 205 0.64 -3.31 15.73
CA GLY A 205 0.94 -1.88 15.94
C GLY A 205 -0.16 -0.99 15.37
N GLU A 206 -0.65 -1.30 14.17
CA GLU A 206 -1.74 -0.57 13.53
C GLU A 206 -3.06 -0.72 14.29
N ILE A 207 -3.41 -1.95 14.70
CA ILE A 207 -4.67 -2.24 15.43
C ILE A 207 -4.79 -1.41 16.71
N ILE A 208 -3.71 -1.19 17.46
CA ILE A 208 -3.72 -0.36 18.68
C ILE A 208 -4.15 1.08 18.35
N PHE A 209 -3.60 1.67 17.29
CA PHE A 209 -4.02 3.00 16.83
C PHE A 209 -5.46 3.01 16.35
N LEU A 210 -5.91 1.97 15.64
CA LEU A 210 -7.30 1.86 15.19
C LEU A 210 -8.30 1.81 16.34
N VAL A 211 -7.99 1.10 17.44
CA VAL A 211 -8.83 1.09 18.65
C VAL A 211 -8.89 2.47 19.30
N ALA A 212 -7.76 3.17 19.38
CA ALA A 212 -7.72 4.55 19.88
C ALA A 212 -8.55 5.50 18.99
N TYR A 213 -8.45 5.37 17.66
CA TYR A 213 -9.24 6.17 16.73
C TYR A 213 -10.73 5.85 16.84
N PHE A 214 -11.11 4.58 16.89
CA PHE A 214 -12.49 4.18 17.07
C PHE A 214 -13.09 4.76 18.36
N THR A 215 -12.31 4.76 19.45
CA THR A 215 -12.71 5.37 20.73
C THR A 215 -12.90 6.87 20.60
N ALA A 216 -11.96 7.57 19.94
CA ALA A 216 -12.09 9.00 19.65
C ALA A 216 -13.34 9.31 18.80
N GLY A 217 -13.56 8.55 17.72
CA GLY A 217 -14.76 8.67 16.87
C GLY A 217 -16.05 8.47 17.66
N SER A 218 -16.08 7.45 18.53
CA SER A 218 -17.21 7.16 19.44
C SER A 218 -17.50 8.31 20.39
N TYR A 219 -16.47 8.90 20.96
CA TYR A 219 -16.61 10.07 21.82
C TYR A 219 -17.21 11.28 21.07
N PHE A 220 -16.75 11.57 19.86
CA PHE A 220 -17.31 12.65 19.04
C PHE A 220 -18.75 12.36 18.59
N LEU A 221 -19.07 11.12 18.24
CA LEU A 221 -20.44 10.71 17.95
C LEU A 221 -21.35 10.93 19.17
N PHE A 222 -20.89 10.53 20.37
CA PHE A 222 -21.62 10.78 21.61
C PHE A 222 -21.86 12.27 21.86
N LEU A 223 -20.85 13.13 21.65
CA LEU A 223 -21.01 14.57 21.75
C LEU A 223 -22.04 15.11 20.75
N PHE A 224 -22.07 14.58 19.53
CA PHE A 224 -23.08 14.95 18.54
C PHE A 224 -24.49 14.52 18.96
N ILE A 225 -24.66 13.29 19.45
CA ILE A 225 -25.95 12.79 19.93
C ILE A 225 -26.48 13.70 21.04
N ARG A 226 -25.61 14.12 21.97
CA ARG A 226 -25.98 15.01 23.07
C ARG A 226 -26.19 16.46 22.63
N ARG A 227 -25.49 16.94 21.60
CA ARG A 227 -25.55 18.32 21.08
C ARG A 227 -25.56 18.33 19.55
N ARG A 228 -26.75 18.07 18.97
CA ARG A 228 -26.94 17.98 17.51
C ARG A 228 -26.64 19.26 16.72
N GLN A 229 -26.45 20.39 17.40
CA GLN A 229 -26.06 21.67 16.77
C GLN A 229 -24.62 21.62 16.23
N ASN A 230 -23.73 20.82 16.84
CA ASN A 230 -22.33 20.74 16.46
C ASN A 230 -22.11 19.65 15.40
N ARG A 231 -22.51 19.95 14.16
CA ARG A 231 -22.45 19.01 13.02
C ARG A 231 -21.02 18.56 12.68
N GLU A 232 -20.01 19.35 13.05
CA GLU A 232 -18.59 18.99 12.88
C GLU A 232 -18.24 17.68 13.59
N ASN A 233 -18.88 17.39 14.73
CA ASN A 233 -18.65 16.17 15.50
C ASN A 233 -19.15 14.92 14.77
N LEU A 234 -20.28 15.02 14.04
CA LEU A 234 -20.81 13.91 13.25
C LEU A 234 -19.90 13.60 12.06
N LEU A 235 -19.48 14.64 11.32
CA LEU A 235 -18.59 14.48 10.16
C LEU A 235 -17.24 13.92 10.59
N PHE A 236 -16.71 14.38 11.73
CA PHE A 236 -15.50 13.82 12.29
C PHE A 236 -15.65 12.34 12.65
N ALA A 237 -16.70 11.98 13.39
CA ALA A 237 -16.95 10.57 13.73
C ALA A 237 -17.12 9.69 12.48
N ALA A 238 -17.87 10.16 11.48
CA ALA A 238 -18.04 9.45 10.21
C ALA A 238 -16.71 9.25 9.46
N PHE A 239 -15.86 10.28 9.42
CA PHE A 239 -14.52 10.18 8.84
C PHE A 239 -13.66 9.16 9.59
N ILE A 240 -13.66 9.20 10.93
CA ILE A 240 -12.87 8.28 11.75
C ILE A 240 -13.33 6.83 11.58
N TYR A 241 -14.63 6.56 11.59
CA TYR A 241 -15.13 5.21 11.38
C TYR A 241 -14.85 4.70 9.97
N GLY A 242 -15.05 5.54 8.95
CA GLY A 242 -14.68 5.18 7.59
C GLY A 242 -13.18 4.91 7.47
N PHE A 243 -12.33 5.69 8.13
CA PHE A 243 -10.88 5.50 8.14
C PHE A 243 -10.50 4.19 8.82
N VAL A 244 -11.00 3.93 10.04
CA VAL A 244 -10.76 2.67 10.76
C VAL A 244 -11.22 1.47 9.94
N PHE A 245 -12.43 1.53 9.38
CA PHE A 245 -12.97 0.44 8.57
C PHE A 245 -12.14 0.20 7.30
N ARG A 246 -11.70 1.27 6.63
CA ARG A 246 -10.79 1.16 5.48
C ARG A 246 -9.45 0.53 5.87
N GLN A 247 -8.86 0.92 6.99
CA GLN A 247 -7.59 0.34 7.44
C GLN A 247 -7.74 -1.15 7.78
N LEU A 248 -8.83 -1.56 8.44
CA LEU A 248 -9.11 -2.98 8.68
C LEU A 248 -9.21 -3.78 7.36
N ILE A 249 -9.88 -3.23 6.33
CA ILE A 249 -9.95 -3.84 4.99
C ILE A 249 -8.57 -3.93 4.31
N ARG A 250 -7.54 -3.20 4.76
CA ARG A 250 -6.18 -3.29 4.19
C ARG A 250 -5.27 -4.28 4.90
N THR A 251 -5.64 -4.73 6.10
CA THR A 251 -4.86 -5.72 6.87
C THR A 251 -4.96 -7.13 6.28
N GLU A 252 -4.02 -8.00 6.63
CA GLU A 252 -4.03 -9.41 6.21
C GLU A 252 -5.22 -10.20 6.80
N LEU A 253 -5.80 -9.72 7.91
CA LEU A 253 -6.98 -10.32 8.56
C LEU A 253 -8.18 -10.48 7.62
N ARG A 254 -8.30 -9.66 6.58
CA ARG A 254 -9.41 -9.77 5.62
C ARG A 254 -9.41 -11.08 4.85
N PHE A 255 -8.24 -11.72 4.69
CA PHE A 255 -8.11 -12.98 3.95
C PHE A 255 -8.57 -14.19 4.78
N GLU A 256 -8.79 -14.01 6.07
CA GLU A 256 -9.42 -15.01 6.95
C GLU A 256 -10.95 -14.95 6.89
N LEU A 257 -11.52 -13.90 6.27
CA LEU A 257 -12.96 -13.73 6.10
C LEU A 257 -13.41 -14.37 4.79
N ASP A 258 -14.56 -15.06 4.80
CA ASP A 258 -15.18 -15.68 3.62
C ASP A 258 -15.90 -14.65 2.74
N ILE A 259 -15.23 -13.53 2.44
CA ILE A 259 -15.71 -12.45 1.59
C ILE A 259 -14.81 -12.39 0.36
N SER A 260 -15.41 -12.22 -0.82
CA SER A 260 -14.64 -12.20 -2.06
C SER A 260 -13.61 -11.06 -2.08
N PHE A 261 -12.42 -11.34 -2.61
CA PHE A 261 -11.34 -10.36 -2.77
C PHE A 261 -11.81 -9.09 -3.50
N LEU A 262 -12.54 -9.28 -4.60
CA LEU A 262 -13.06 -8.17 -5.41
C LEU A 262 -14.04 -7.29 -4.60
N THR A 263 -14.87 -7.89 -3.74
CA THR A 263 -15.76 -7.12 -2.84
C THR A 263 -14.97 -6.24 -1.89
N PHE A 264 -13.90 -6.76 -1.27
CA PHE A 264 -13.03 -5.94 -0.42
C PHE A 264 -12.39 -4.80 -1.20
N LYS A 265 -11.92 -5.05 -2.43
CA LYS A 265 -11.35 -4.01 -3.28
C LYS A 265 -12.36 -2.93 -3.66
N ARG A 266 -13.61 -3.30 -3.97
CA ARG A 266 -14.67 -2.31 -4.21
C ARG A 266 -14.89 -1.41 -3.00
N LEU A 267 -14.99 -2.01 -1.81
CA LEU A 267 -15.16 -1.27 -0.56
C LEU A 267 -13.94 -0.37 -0.28
N GLU A 268 -12.73 -0.87 -0.47
CA GLU A 268 -11.49 -0.12 -0.25
C GLU A 268 -11.45 1.16 -1.10
N PHE A 269 -11.68 1.05 -2.42
CA PHE A 269 -11.67 2.20 -3.33
C PHE A 269 -12.81 3.16 -3.02
N ALA A 270 -14.05 2.66 -2.86
CA ALA A 270 -15.21 3.50 -2.57
C ALA A 270 -15.06 4.27 -1.26
N LEU A 271 -14.62 3.60 -0.18
CA LEU A 271 -14.34 4.24 1.10
C LEU A 271 -13.25 5.29 0.99
N THR A 272 -12.20 5.03 0.20
CA THR A 272 -11.13 6.00 -0.02
C THR A 272 -11.70 7.29 -0.63
N TYR A 273 -12.50 7.19 -1.70
CA TYR A 273 -13.14 8.37 -2.31
C TYR A 273 -14.07 9.10 -1.33
N LEU A 274 -14.90 8.38 -0.60
CA LEU A 274 -15.83 8.96 0.38
C LEU A 274 -15.10 9.64 1.54
N LEU A 275 -13.96 9.12 1.98
CA LEU A 275 -13.19 9.69 3.08
C LEU A 275 -12.64 11.09 2.75
N PHE A 276 -12.14 11.31 1.53
CA PHE A 276 -11.71 12.65 1.10
C PHE A 276 -12.87 13.65 1.10
N ILE A 277 -14.07 13.21 0.70
CA ILE A 277 -15.29 14.03 0.74
C ILE A 277 -15.60 14.38 2.19
N VAL A 278 -15.77 13.39 3.07
CA VAL A 278 -16.16 13.63 4.46
C VAL A 278 -15.13 14.50 5.18
N PHE A 279 -13.83 14.30 4.92
CA PHE A 279 -12.76 15.11 5.49
C PHE A 279 -12.83 16.58 5.04
N LEU A 280 -13.04 16.83 3.75
CA LEU A 280 -13.21 18.18 3.22
C LEU A 280 -14.40 18.90 3.86
N TYR A 281 -15.55 18.23 3.97
CA TYR A 281 -16.73 18.81 4.60
C TYR A 281 -16.58 18.97 6.11
N PHE A 282 -15.87 18.07 6.79
CA PHE A 282 -15.52 18.23 8.20
C PHE A 282 -14.78 19.55 8.42
N VAL A 283 -13.70 19.80 7.67
CA VAL A 283 -12.94 21.06 7.77
C VAL A 283 -13.81 22.26 7.41
N ARG A 284 -14.65 22.14 6.38
CA ARG A 284 -15.51 23.23 5.93
C ARG A 284 -16.58 23.63 6.94
N VAL A 285 -17.19 22.66 7.62
CA VAL A 285 -18.20 22.89 8.67
C VAL A 285 -17.55 23.34 9.97
N TYR A 286 -16.33 22.88 10.25
CA TYR A 286 -15.59 23.27 11.44
C TYR A 286 -15.29 24.77 11.48
N PHE A 287 -14.92 25.38 10.34
CA PHE A 287 -14.75 26.83 10.24
C PHE A 287 -15.99 27.50 9.67
N ASP A 288 -16.72 28.20 10.53
CA ASP A 288 -17.79 29.11 10.11
C ASP A 288 -17.19 30.41 9.52
N LEU A 289 -16.78 30.33 8.26
CA LEU A 289 -16.13 31.42 7.54
C LEU A 289 -17.14 32.40 6.95
N LYS A 290 -16.81 33.70 6.99
CA LYS A 290 -17.55 34.72 6.23
C LYS A 290 -17.50 34.39 4.73
N LYS A 291 -18.65 34.53 4.07
CA LYS A 291 -18.80 34.25 2.62
C LYS A 291 -18.09 35.31 1.78
N THR A 292 -16.80 35.10 1.53
CA THR A 292 -16.04 35.86 0.53
C THR A 292 -16.13 35.17 -0.84
N ILE A 293 -15.75 35.89 -1.90
CA ILE A 293 -15.73 35.31 -3.25
C ILE A 293 -14.80 34.09 -3.34
N THR A 294 -13.65 34.12 -2.68
CA THR A 294 -12.71 33.01 -2.62
C THR A 294 -13.33 31.77 -1.97
N ILE A 295 -14.00 31.94 -0.83
CA ILE A 295 -14.67 30.81 -0.14
C ILE A 295 -15.82 30.27 -1.00
N ARG A 296 -16.57 31.14 -1.70
CA ARG A 296 -17.61 30.69 -2.64
C ARG A 296 -17.05 29.85 -3.78
N ILE A 297 -15.91 30.25 -4.36
CA ILE A 297 -15.23 29.47 -5.42
C ILE A 297 -14.80 28.12 -4.87
N VAL A 298 -14.19 28.09 -3.68
CA VAL A 298 -13.77 26.85 -3.01
C VAL A 298 -14.95 25.94 -2.71
N ASP A 299 -16.08 26.49 -2.26
CA ASP A 299 -17.30 25.72 -1.98
C ASP A 299 -17.86 25.07 -3.25
N ILE A 300 -17.94 25.81 -4.36
CA ILE A 300 -18.39 25.27 -5.66
C ILE A 300 -17.43 24.18 -6.14
N ALA A 301 -16.11 24.43 -6.09
CA ALA A 301 -15.10 23.46 -6.47
C ALA A 301 -15.20 22.18 -5.61
N SER A 302 -15.42 22.32 -4.30
CA SER A 302 -15.59 21.21 -3.36
C SER A 302 -16.78 20.34 -3.73
N VAL A 303 -17.93 20.93 -4.09
CA VAL A 303 -19.12 20.19 -4.52
C VAL A 303 -18.87 19.46 -5.84
N VAL A 304 -18.27 20.12 -6.83
CA VAL A 304 -17.96 19.49 -8.14
C VAL A 304 -17.00 18.31 -7.97
N MET A 305 -15.90 18.49 -7.25
CA MET A 305 -14.95 17.41 -6.97
C MET A 305 -15.60 16.25 -6.20
N SER A 306 -16.45 16.55 -5.23
CA SER A 306 -17.18 15.52 -4.48
C SER A 306 -18.13 14.73 -5.38
N ALA A 307 -18.83 15.38 -6.31
CA ALA A 307 -19.71 14.70 -7.26
C ALA A 307 -18.91 13.75 -8.19
N ILE A 308 -17.72 14.18 -8.63
CA ILE A 308 -16.82 13.34 -9.42
C ILE A 308 -16.34 12.12 -8.60
N MET A 309 -15.93 12.33 -7.34
CA MET A 309 -15.51 11.23 -6.44
C MET A 309 -16.65 10.22 -6.17
N VAL A 310 -17.90 10.69 -6.02
CA VAL A 310 -19.07 9.79 -5.90
C VAL A 310 -19.28 9.01 -7.21
N GLY A 311 -19.15 9.65 -8.36
CA GLY A 311 -19.21 8.97 -9.66
C GLY A 311 -18.16 7.88 -9.81
N MET A 312 -16.92 8.15 -9.38
CA MET A 312 -15.85 7.14 -9.34
C MET A 312 -16.13 6.00 -8.37
N ALA A 313 -16.66 6.31 -7.17
CA ALA A 313 -17.06 5.29 -6.22
C ALA A 313 -18.16 4.38 -6.79
N ILE A 314 -19.14 4.93 -7.52
CA ILE A 314 -20.18 4.15 -8.20
C ILE A 314 -19.57 3.31 -9.33
N HIS A 315 -18.66 3.88 -10.13
CA HIS A 315 -18.00 3.18 -11.23
C HIS A 315 -17.31 1.89 -10.79
N VAL A 316 -16.66 1.89 -9.61
CA VAL A 316 -16.00 0.71 -9.04
C VAL A 316 -16.98 -0.45 -8.78
N PHE A 317 -18.25 -0.18 -8.47
CA PHE A 317 -19.26 -1.24 -8.32
C PHE A 317 -19.85 -1.71 -9.65
N SER A 318 -19.62 -0.98 -10.74
CA SER A 318 -20.22 -1.26 -12.05
C SER A 318 -19.35 -2.10 -12.99
N THR A 319 -18.05 -2.25 -12.70
CA THR A 319 -17.13 -3.07 -13.50
C THR A 319 -16.43 -4.11 -12.62
N ASP A 320 -15.73 -5.09 -13.20
CA ASP A 320 -14.89 -6.08 -12.50
C ASP A 320 -13.39 -5.91 -12.82
N ASP A 321 -13.05 -4.85 -13.53
CA ASP A 321 -11.69 -4.56 -14.02
C ASP A 321 -10.96 -3.64 -13.03
N VAL A 322 -10.09 -4.25 -12.22
CA VAL A 322 -9.32 -3.52 -11.20
C VAL A 322 -8.22 -2.68 -11.84
N GLN A 323 -7.71 -3.07 -13.02
CA GLN A 323 -6.73 -2.28 -13.76
C GLN A 323 -7.34 -0.96 -14.22
N GLN A 324 -8.58 -1.00 -14.72
CA GLN A 324 -9.35 0.21 -15.03
C GLN A 324 -9.55 1.09 -13.78
N TRP A 325 -9.90 0.51 -12.62
CA TRP A 325 -10.08 1.29 -11.40
C TRP A 325 -8.79 2.00 -10.99
N TRP A 326 -7.66 1.30 -11.06
CA TRP A 326 -6.37 1.87 -10.73
C TRP A 326 -5.96 2.97 -11.70
N PHE A 327 -6.22 2.79 -13.01
CA PHE A 327 -6.04 3.83 -14.02
C PHE A 327 -6.86 5.08 -13.69
N VAL A 328 -8.15 4.93 -13.37
CA VAL A 328 -9.03 6.05 -12.99
C VAL A 328 -8.53 6.73 -11.71
N GLN A 329 -8.16 5.95 -10.70
CA GLN A 329 -7.62 6.46 -9.45
C GLN A 329 -6.33 7.26 -9.69
N LYS A 330 -5.37 6.71 -10.41
CA LYS A 330 -4.07 7.33 -10.66
C LYS A 330 -4.20 8.62 -11.45
N ASN A 331 -4.96 8.60 -12.56
CA ASN A 331 -5.03 9.73 -13.49
C ASN A 331 -6.03 10.82 -13.09
N PHE A 332 -7.07 10.48 -12.34
CA PHE A 332 -8.12 11.43 -11.97
C PHE A 332 -8.32 11.53 -10.45
N GLY A 333 -8.37 10.38 -9.76
CA GLY A 333 -8.55 10.33 -8.29
C GLY A 333 -7.47 11.10 -7.53
N GLN A 334 -6.20 10.73 -7.70
CA GLN A 334 -5.06 11.32 -6.99
C GLN A 334 -4.92 12.84 -7.25
N PRO A 335 -5.03 13.35 -8.50
CA PRO A 335 -5.06 14.79 -8.74
C PRO A 335 -6.22 15.50 -8.04
N ILE A 336 -7.42 14.92 -8.02
CA ILE A 336 -8.57 15.52 -7.34
C ILE A 336 -8.35 15.53 -5.82
N TRP A 337 -7.78 14.48 -5.23
CA TRP A 337 -7.42 14.46 -3.81
C TRP A 337 -6.46 15.58 -3.43
N LEU A 338 -5.45 15.86 -4.26
CA LEU A 338 -4.53 16.99 -4.07
C LEU A 338 -5.27 18.33 -4.13
N LEU A 339 -6.22 18.51 -5.04
CA LEU A 339 -7.03 19.72 -5.13
C LEU A 339 -7.98 19.88 -3.93
N MET A 340 -8.56 18.78 -3.44
CA MET A 340 -9.39 18.78 -2.22
C MET A 340 -8.54 19.12 -0.99
N LEU A 341 -7.32 18.56 -0.89
CA LEU A 341 -6.37 18.89 0.17
C LEU A 341 -5.98 20.38 0.11
N LEU A 342 -5.72 20.93 -1.08
CA LEU A 342 -5.50 22.36 -1.26
C LEU A 342 -6.70 23.19 -0.77
N CYS A 343 -7.93 22.78 -1.09
CA CYS A 343 -9.15 23.44 -0.60
C CYS A 343 -9.22 23.44 0.94
N THR A 344 -8.92 22.31 1.58
CA THR A 344 -8.90 22.24 3.06
C THR A 344 -7.85 23.16 3.68
N ILE A 345 -6.68 23.33 3.05
CA ILE A 345 -5.63 24.24 3.50
C ILE A 345 -6.07 25.71 3.33
N ILE A 346 -6.73 26.03 2.22
CA ILE A 346 -7.27 27.38 1.97
C ILE A 346 -8.34 27.73 3.01
N ILE A 347 -9.28 26.82 3.29
CA ILE A 347 -10.33 27.00 4.30
C ILE A 347 -9.71 27.23 5.68
N GLN A 348 -8.75 26.39 6.09
CA GLN A 348 -8.04 26.54 7.36
C GLN A 348 -7.30 27.87 7.48
N SER A 349 -6.56 28.24 6.43
CA SER A 349 -5.81 29.50 6.38
C SER A 349 -6.75 30.70 6.48
N ALA A 350 -7.88 30.67 5.79
CA ALA A 350 -8.92 31.70 5.89
C ALA A 350 -9.51 31.77 7.31
N GLY A 351 -9.70 30.63 7.99
CA GLY A 351 -10.14 30.58 9.38
C GLY A 351 -9.17 31.25 10.36
N VAL A 352 -7.87 31.00 10.18
CA VAL A 352 -6.81 31.65 10.98
C VAL A 352 -6.79 33.16 10.73
N ILE A 353 -6.85 33.59 9.47
CA ILE A 353 -6.88 35.02 9.10
C ILE A 353 -8.11 35.72 9.67
N GLN A 354 -9.24 35.03 9.75
CA GLN A 354 -10.48 35.54 10.35
C GLN A 354 -10.46 35.52 11.89
N GLY A 355 -9.33 35.19 12.52
CA GLY A 355 -9.11 35.29 13.96
C GLY A 355 -9.41 34.02 14.75
N ASN A 356 -9.72 32.89 14.09
CA ASN A 356 -9.93 31.63 14.79
C ASN A 356 -8.57 31.00 15.19
N ARG A 357 -8.18 31.21 16.45
CA ARG A 357 -6.93 30.67 17.02
C ARG A 357 -6.83 29.14 16.98
N ASP A 358 -7.96 28.44 16.92
CA ASP A 358 -7.97 26.97 16.82
C ASP A 358 -7.46 26.50 15.45
N GLY A 359 -7.56 27.34 14.42
CA GLY A 359 -7.06 27.02 13.09
C GLY A 359 -5.54 26.83 13.03
N LEU A 360 -4.77 27.48 13.91
CA LEU A 360 -3.31 27.32 13.93
C LEU A 360 -2.90 25.92 14.41
N TYR A 361 -3.55 25.41 15.47
CA TYR A 361 -3.30 24.06 15.97
C TYR A 361 -3.71 23.00 14.95
N MET A 362 -4.83 23.22 14.25
CA MET A 362 -5.31 22.28 13.23
C MET A 362 -4.41 22.27 12.00
N LEU A 363 -3.86 23.43 11.58
CA LEU A 363 -2.84 23.50 10.53
C LEU A 363 -1.57 22.73 10.90
N GLY A 364 -1.17 22.75 12.17
CA GLY A 364 -0.04 21.96 12.67
C GLY A 364 -0.27 20.45 12.50
N GLY A 365 -1.43 19.94 12.93
CA GLY A 365 -1.81 18.55 12.70
C GLY A 365 -1.97 18.21 11.21
N MET A 366 -2.47 19.17 10.41
CA MET A 366 -2.66 19.01 8.98
C MET A 366 -1.34 18.78 8.24
N LEU A 367 -0.24 19.40 8.68
CA LEU A 367 1.07 19.18 8.09
C LEU A 367 1.47 17.69 8.13
N PHE A 368 1.19 17.00 9.25
CA PHE A 368 1.44 15.56 9.36
C PHE A 368 0.54 14.75 8.43
N VAL A 369 -0.74 15.14 8.24
CA VAL A 369 -1.61 14.51 7.25
C VAL A 369 -1.07 14.67 5.83
N VAL A 370 -0.55 15.86 5.49
CA VAL A 370 0.08 16.09 4.18
C VAL A 370 1.30 15.19 3.99
N ILE A 371 2.19 15.11 4.99
CA ILE A 371 3.38 14.24 4.93
C ILE A 371 2.96 12.79 4.75
N GLY A 372 2.03 12.30 5.57
CA GLY A 372 1.51 10.95 5.45
C GLY A 372 0.85 10.70 4.09
N PHE A 373 0.10 11.66 3.56
CA PHE A 373 -0.54 11.52 2.25
C PHE A 373 0.47 11.35 1.12
N PHE A 374 1.57 12.12 1.14
CA PHE A 374 2.65 11.94 0.16
C PHE A 374 3.40 10.61 0.33
N GLU A 375 3.57 10.15 1.57
CA GLU A 375 4.12 8.81 1.85
C GLU A 375 3.22 7.71 1.27
N GLU A 376 1.91 7.77 1.52
CA GLU A 376 0.94 6.82 0.97
C GLU A 376 0.90 6.88 -0.57
N LEU A 377 1.01 8.07 -1.19
CA LEU A 377 1.14 8.20 -2.64
C LEU A 377 2.42 7.54 -3.17
N ALA A 378 3.55 7.72 -2.49
CA ALA A 378 4.81 7.15 -2.90
C ALA A 378 4.83 5.62 -2.76
N VAL A 379 4.28 5.08 -1.66
CA VAL A 379 4.15 3.63 -1.44
C VAL A 379 3.16 3.00 -2.43
N SER A 380 1.99 3.61 -2.64
CA SER A 380 0.97 3.08 -3.55
C SER A 380 1.45 3.03 -5.01
N ASN A 381 2.19 4.04 -5.46
CA ASN A 381 2.79 4.09 -6.80
C ASN A 381 4.13 3.34 -6.91
N GLY A 382 4.56 2.61 -5.87
CA GLY A 382 5.76 1.77 -5.91
C GLY A 382 7.10 2.50 -5.85
N ILE A 383 7.11 3.80 -5.53
CA ILE A 383 8.33 4.62 -5.35
C ILE A 383 9.03 4.25 -4.03
N LEU A 384 8.26 3.95 -3.00
CA LEU A 384 8.76 3.50 -1.69
C LEU A 384 8.31 2.06 -1.43
N ASN A 385 9.26 1.20 -1.04
CA ASN A 385 9.03 -0.22 -0.76
C ASN A 385 9.21 -0.53 0.73
N TRP A 386 8.40 0.13 1.57
CA TRP A 386 8.36 -0.11 3.02
C TRP A 386 6.91 -0.19 3.52
N PRO A 387 6.66 -0.69 4.75
CA PRO A 387 5.30 -0.75 5.29
C PRO A 387 4.67 0.65 5.40
N PRO A 388 3.38 0.80 5.06
CA PRO A 388 2.71 2.09 5.11
C PRO A 388 2.61 2.59 6.55
N VAL A 389 3.03 3.83 6.76
CA VAL A 389 3.07 4.46 8.11
C VAL A 389 2.08 5.62 8.26
N PHE A 390 1.14 5.78 7.32
CA PHE A 390 0.09 6.79 7.36
C PHE A 390 -0.66 6.83 8.71
N SER A 391 -0.95 5.68 9.31
CA SER A 391 -1.64 5.56 10.59
C SER A 391 -0.92 6.30 11.72
N TYR A 392 0.41 6.38 11.71
CA TYR A 392 1.19 7.13 12.71
C TYR A 392 1.13 8.64 12.49
N PHE A 393 1.21 9.09 11.23
CA PHE A 393 1.05 10.50 10.88
C PHE A 393 -0.35 11.02 11.21
N PHE A 394 -1.36 10.17 11.01
CA PHE A 394 -2.73 10.48 11.34
C PHE A 394 -2.95 10.67 12.85
N ALA A 395 -2.20 9.95 13.70
CA ALA A 395 -2.25 10.12 15.15
C ALA A 395 -1.99 11.58 15.57
N ALA A 396 -1.01 12.22 14.94
CA ALA A 396 -0.66 13.62 15.21
C ALA A 396 -1.83 14.57 14.91
N PHE A 397 -2.61 14.30 13.86
CA PHE A 397 -3.82 15.04 13.55
C PHE A 397 -4.88 14.88 14.64
N ILE A 398 -5.12 13.66 15.11
CA ILE A 398 -6.05 13.37 16.21
C ILE A 398 -5.64 14.09 17.50
N PHE A 399 -4.36 14.06 17.87
CA PHE A 399 -3.85 14.78 19.03
C PHE A 399 -4.03 16.30 18.92
N SER A 400 -3.85 16.87 17.72
CA SER A 400 -4.09 18.29 17.49
C SER A 400 -5.56 18.67 17.73
N LEU A 401 -6.50 17.82 17.29
CA LEU A 401 -7.93 17.98 17.50
C LEU A 401 -8.34 17.81 18.96
N ALA A 402 -7.78 16.83 19.65
CA ALA A 402 -8.00 16.64 21.08
C ALA A 402 -7.57 17.88 21.88
N THR A 403 -6.41 18.45 21.54
CA THR A 403 -5.89 19.67 22.15
C THR A 403 -6.81 20.87 21.92
N ILE A 404 -7.32 21.03 20.69
CA ILE A 404 -8.28 22.08 20.35
C ILE A 404 -9.56 21.95 21.17
N LEU A 405 -10.11 20.74 21.30
CA LEU A 405 -11.33 20.50 22.04
C LEU A 405 -11.15 20.78 23.54
N ALA A 406 -10.03 20.34 24.12
CA ALA A 406 -9.68 20.64 25.51
C ALA A 406 -9.62 22.16 25.76
N ASN A 407 -8.95 22.90 24.86
CA ASN A 407 -8.87 24.35 24.94
C ASN A 407 -10.23 25.05 24.79
N ARG A 408 -11.10 24.54 23.91
CA ARG A 408 -12.46 25.06 23.73
C ARG A 408 -13.31 24.85 24.99
N PHE A 409 -13.18 23.70 25.65
CA PHE A 409 -13.87 23.41 26.91
C PHE A 409 -13.42 24.32 28.07
N VAL A 410 -12.11 24.57 28.20
CA VAL A 410 -11.57 25.49 29.22
C VAL A 410 -12.05 26.93 29.00
N ARG A 411 -12.07 27.40 27.74
CA ARG A 411 -12.56 28.76 27.42
C ARG A 411 -14.05 28.96 27.72
N LEU A 412 -14.85 27.90 27.61
CA LEU A 412 -16.28 27.94 27.93
C LEU A 412 -16.55 28.06 29.44
N HIS A 413 -15.64 27.57 30.30
CA HIS A 413 -15.78 27.65 31.77
C HIS A 413 -15.09 28.88 32.39
N ARG A 414 -14.35 29.67 31.60
CA ARG A 414 -13.76 30.95 32.03
C ARG A 414 -14.65 32.17 31.70
N ARG A 415 -15.79 31.95 31.06
CA ARG A 415 -16.86 32.94 30.88
C ARG A 415 -17.99 32.59 31.83
#